data_AF-A0A7Y5SKW3-F1
#
_entry.id   AF-A0A7Y5SKW3-F1
#
_cell.length_a   1.000
_cell.length_b   1.000
_cell.length_c   1.000
_cell.angle_alpha   90.00
_cell.angle_beta   90.00
_cell.angle_gamma   90.00
#
_symmetry.space_group_name_H-M   'P 1'
#
loop_
_entity.id
_entity.type
_entity.pdbx_description
1 polymer ?
#
loop_
_entity_poly.entity_id
_entity_poly.type
_entity_poly.pdbx_seq_one_letter_code
_entity_poly.pdbx_strand_id
1 'polypeptide(L)'
;MDDPRLPMDNNETEQLMKQIALGCKNWLFAGSVVGGERNAGFLTLVSSALRNDLDVWLYVKDVLDQLLVGSTDYGGLLPWNWAASHPDAIRTYRVEERRDRSAHRAARRANRRPGSHCV
;
A
#
# COMPACT_ATOMS: atom_id res chain seq x y z
N MET A 1 -26.28 4.52 8.52
CA MET A 1 -25.24 3.47 8.43
C MET A 1 -25.83 2.34 7.61
N ASP A 2 -26.06 2.57 6.31
CA ASP A 2 -27.05 1.77 5.55
C ASP A 2 -26.54 1.33 4.17
N ASP A 3 -25.24 1.45 3.87
CA ASP A 3 -24.68 0.92 2.62
C ASP A 3 -24.33 -0.57 2.78
N PRO A 4 -25.05 -1.51 2.13
CA PRO A 4 -24.79 -2.95 2.22
C PRO A 4 -23.46 -3.36 1.58
N ARG A 5 -22.81 -2.44 0.84
CA ARG A 5 -21.51 -2.68 0.20
C ARG A 5 -20.34 -2.55 1.18
N LEU A 6 -20.54 -1.86 2.32
CA LEU A 6 -19.49 -1.73 3.32
C LEU A 6 -19.45 -3.01 4.18
N PRO A 7 -18.32 -3.74 4.21
CA PRO A 7 -18.19 -4.87 5.13
C PRO A 7 -18.32 -4.39 6.58
N MET A 8 -19.05 -5.15 7.39
CA MET A 8 -19.14 -4.91 8.84
C MET A 8 -17.84 -5.33 9.55
N ASP A 9 -16.97 -6.08 8.88
CA ASP A 9 -15.67 -6.52 9.38
C ASP A 9 -14.53 -5.55 8.99
N ASN A 10 -13.54 -5.46 9.88
CA ASN A 10 -12.34 -4.62 9.74
C ASN A 10 -11.14 -5.43 9.20
N ASN A 11 -11.36 -6.64 8.69
CA ASN A 11 -10.29 -7.62 8.46
C ASN A 11 -9.24 -7.12 7.44
N GLU A 12 -9.65 -6.29 6.48
CA GLU A 12 -8.72 -5.64 5.55
C GLU A 12 -7.77 -4.67 6.27
N THR A 13 -8.31 -3.82 7.15
CA THR A 13 -7.53 -2.89 7.97
C THR A 13 -6.56 -3.64 8.88
N GLU A 14 -7.03 -4.69 9.57
CA GLU A 14 -6.17 -5.53 10.42
C GLU A 14 -5.05 -6.20 9.61
N GLN A 15 -5.36 -6.68 8.40
CA GLN A 15 -4.36 -7.29 7.54
C GLN A 15 -3.30 -6.29 7.07
N LEU A 16 -3.67 -5.02 6.83
CA LEU A 16 -2.73 -3.95 6.54
C LEU A 16 -1.85 -3.62 7.77
N MET A 17 -2.43 -3.55 8.96
CA MET A 17 -1.70 -3.25 10.20
C MET A 17 -0.65 -4.33 10.55
N LYS A 18 -0.83 -5.58 10.11
CA LYS A 18 0.17 -6.64 10.29
C LYS A 18 1.54 -6.29 9.72
N GLN A 19 1.59 -5.54 8.61
CA GLN A 19 2.87 -5.11 8.02
C GLN A 19 3.63 -4.15 8.94
N ILE A 20 2.90 -3.25 9.60
CA ILE A 20 3.46 -2.31 10.58
C ILE A 20 3.93 -3.08 11.82
N ALA A 21 3.11 -4.00 12.34
CA ALA A 21 3.47 -4.80 13.51
C ALA A 21 4.73 -5.67 13.28
N LEU A 22 4.88 -6.26 12.08
CA LEU A 22 6.09 -6.98 11.68
C LEU A 22 7.30 -6.03 11.56
N GLY A 23 7.10 -4.84 10.99
CA GLY A 23 8.14 -3.81 10.86
C GLY A 23 8.66 -3.30 12.20
N CYS A 24 7.77 -3.04 13.17
CA CYS A 24 8.14 -2.59 14.51
C CYS A 24 9.11 -3.52 15.23
N LYS A 25 9.07 -4.83 14.96
CA LYS A 25 10.00 -5.81 15.53
C LYS A 25 11.42 -5.67 14.96
N ASN A 26 11.57 -5.10 13.75
CA ASN A 26 12.83 -4.98 13.03
C ASN A 26 13.38 -3.54 12.96
N TRP A 27 12.61 -2.53 13.38
CA TRP A 27 13.06 -1.13 13.34
C TRP A 27 13.98 -0.80 14.52
N LEU A 28 15.27 -1.04 14.31
CA LEU A 28 16.36 -0.77 15.27
C LEU A 28 16.46 0.71 15.71
N PHE A 29 15.79 1.63 15.02
CA PHE A 29 15.81 3.08 15.31
C PHE A 29 14.60 3.57 16.14
N ALA A 30 13.64 2.68 16.44
CA ALA A 30 12.42 3.00 17.20
C ALA A 30 12.66 3.08 18.73
N GLY A 31 13.86 3.49 19.15
CA GLY A 31 14.19 3.73 20.57
C GLY A 31 13.89 5.16 21.05
N SER A 32 13.47 6.06 20.15
CA SER A 32 13.14 7.45 20.48
C SER A 32 11.90 7.94 19.73
N VAL A 33 11.19 8.92 20.31
CA VAL A 33 10.00 9.54 19.69
C VAL A 33 10.32 10.14 18.33
N VAL A 34 11.45 10.85 18.22
CA VAL A 34 11.93 11.44 16.96
C VAL A 34 12.21 10.37 15.90
N GLY A 35 12.78 9.22 16.29
CA GLY A 35 12.95 8.08 15.40
C GLY A 35 11.62 7.51 14.91
N GLY A 36 10.62 7.45 15.79
CA GLY A 36 9.25 7.04 15.48
C GLY A 36 8.58 7.96 14.46
N GLU A 37 8.66 9.28 14.65
CA GLU A 37 8.09 10.27 13.72
C GLU A 37 8.72 10.18 12.33
N ARG A 38 10.05 10.09 12.24
CA ARG A 38 10.77 9.94 10.97
C ARG A 38 10.35 8.66 10.24
N ASN A 39 10.24 7.56 10.98
CA ASN A 39 9.84 6.29 10.42
C ASN A 39 8.36 6.30 9.98
N ALA A 40 7.47 6.97 10.71
CA ALA A 40 6.09 7.18 10.28
C ALA A 40 6.00 7.96 8.95
N GLY A 41 6.83 9.00 8.79
CA GLY A 41 6.97 9.72 7.52
C GLY A 41 7.45 8.82 6.39
N PHE A 42 8.49 8.02 6.63
CA PHE A 42 9.02 7.08 5.65
C PHE A 42 8.00 6.01 5.22
N LEU A 43 7.26 5.44 6.17
CA LEU A 43 6.20 4.48 5.86
C LEU A 43 5.06 5.10 5.08
N THR A 44 4.72 6.34 5.38
CA THR A 44 3.71 7.09 4.62
C THR A 44 4.14 7.25 3.17
N LEU A 45 5.43 7.56 2.94
CA LEU A 45 6.01 7.67 1.60
C LEU A 45 5.97 6.33 0.85
N VAL A 46 6.43 5.25 1.49
CA VAL A 46 6.42 3.90 0.92
C VAL A 46 4.99 3.42 0.63
N SER A 47 4.05 3.65 1.56
CA SER A 47 2.64 3.29 1.38
C SER A 47 2.02 4.04 0.21
N SER A 48 2.38 5.32 0.04
CA SER A 48 1.93 6.13 -1.09
C SER A 48 2.48 5.61 -2.42
N ALA A 49 3.75 5.22 -2.48
CA ALA A 49 4.35 4.59 -3.67
C ALA A 49 3.67 3.27 -4.03
N LEU A 50 3.40 2.41 -3.04
CA LEU A 50 2.67 1.15 -3.24
C LEU A 50 1.24 1.38 -3.77
N ARG A 51 0.55 2.42 -3.31
CA ARG A 51 -0.79 2.79 -3.79
C ARG A 51 -0.79 3.27 -5.24
N ASN A 52 0.32 3.84 -5.71
CA ASN A 52 0.52 4.24 -7.10
C ASN A 52 1.11 3.12 -7.97
N ASP A 53 1.09 1.87 -7.49
CA ASP A 53 1.63 0.70 -8.21
C ASP A 53 3.11 0.77 -8.55
N LEU A 54 3.87 1.64 -7.87
CA LEU A 54 5.28 1.82 -8.18
C LEU A 54 6.16 0.69 -7.67
N ASP A 55 7.32 0.56 -8.31
CA ASP A 55 8.48 -0.08 -7.72
C ASP A 55 9.04 0.79 -6.59
N VAL A 56 8.76 0.35 -5.37
CA VAL A 56 9.18 1.06 -4.15
C VAL A 56 10.70 1.24 -4.09
N TRP A 57 11.47 0.27 -4.57
CA TRP A 57 12.92 0.36 -4.48
C TRP A 57 13.46 1.44 -5.43
N LEU A 58 13.01 1.45 -6.68
CA LEU A 58 13.41 2.46 -7.66
C LEU A 58 12.99 3.86 -7.20
N TYR A 59 11.75 4.00 -6.75
CA TYR A 59 11.22 5.27 -6.26
C TYR A 59 12.00 5.81 -5.06
N VAL A 60 12.18 5.00 -4.02
CA VAL A 60 12.88 5.46 -2.80
C VAL A 60 14.35 5.77 -3.09
N LYS A 61 15.01 4.97 -3.94
CA LYS A 61 16.39 5.24 -4.36
C LYS A 61 16.49 6.60 -5.05
N ASP A 62 15.66 6.86 -6.07
CA ASP A 62 15.72 8.10 -6.83
C ASP A 62 15.38 9.33 -5.97
N VAL A 63 14.36 9.22 -5.10
CA VAL A 63 14.02 10.29 -4.15
C VAL A 63 15.19 10.60 -3.22
N LEU A 64 15.87 9.58 -2.67
CA LEU A 64 17.02 9.79 -1.82
C LEU A 64 18.21 10.38 -2.59
N ASP A 65 18.47 9.90 -3.81
CA ASP A 65 19.54 10.42 -4.67
C ASP A 65 19.31 11.92 -4.99
N GLN A 66 18.08 12.32 -5.32
CA GLN A 66 17.69 13.70 -5.58
C GLN A 66 17.83 14.59 -4.34
N LEU A 67 17.42 14.09 -3.17
CA LEU A 67 17.57 14.81 -1.90
C LEU A 67 19.04 14.97 -1.50
N LEU A 68 19.88 13.96 -1.75
CA LEU A 68 21.33 14.02 -1.48
C LEU A 68 22.05 15.04 -2.36
N VAL A 69 21.61 15.22 -3.60
CA VAL A 69 22.13 16.24 -4.52
C VAL A 69 21.61 17.65 -4.17
N GLY A 70 20.65 17.76 -3.23
CA GLY A 70 20.12 19.03 -2.75
C GLY A 70 18.92 19.55 -3.56
N SER A 71 18.21 18.67 -4.26
CA SER A 71 16.96 19.03 -4.93
C SER A 71 15.92 19.54 -3.93
N THR A 72 15.30 20.66 -4.26
CA THR A 72 14.20 21.27 -3.49
C THR A 72 12.86 21.15 -4.21
N ASP A 73 12.82 20.50 -5.38
CA ASP A 73 11.57 20.19 -6.08
C ASP A 73 10.89 18.97 -5.45
N TYR A 74 10.30 19.18 -4.27
CA TYR A 74 9.54 18.14 -3.58
C TYR A 74 8.27 17.74 -4.34
N GLY A 75 7.73 18.64 -5.16
CA GLY A 75 6.53 18.39 -5.96
C GLY A 75 6.77 17.29 -7.00
N GLY A 76 7.91 17.34 -7.71
CA GLY A 76 8.31 16.30 -8.66
C GLY A 76 8.59 14.94 -8.01
N LEU A 77 9.01 14.93 -6.75
CA LEU A 77 9.31 13.71 -5.99
C LEU A 77 8.06 13.01 -5.43
N LEU A 78 6.88 13.63 -5.52
CA LEU A 78 5.64 12.99 -5.07
C LEU A 78 5.35 11.75 -5.92
N PRO A 79 4.85 10.64 -5.34
CA PRO A 79 4.73 9.36 -6.05
C PRO A 79 3.95 9.45 -7.36
N TRP A 80 2.87 10.23 -7.41
CA TRP A 80 2.03 10.36 -8.61
C TRP A 80 2.69 11.20 -9.72
N ASN A 81 3.48 12.21 -9.36
CA ASN A 81 4.22 13.03 -10.33
C ASN A 81 5.45 12.26 -10.84
N TRP A 82 6.14 11.57 -9.94
CA TRP A 82 7.27 10.71 -10.29
C TRP A 82 6.86 9.54 -11.19
N ALA A 83 5.68 8.97 -10.96
CA ALA A 83 5.11 7.93 -11.83
C ALA A 83 4.93 8.41 -13.28
N ALA A 84 4.56 9.68 -13.47
CA ALA A 84 4.35 10.25 -14.80
C ALA A 84 5.68 10.40 -15.58
N SER A 85 6.80 10.61 -14.90
CA SER A 85 8.13 10.66 -15.51
C SER A 85 8.79 9.28 -15.64
N HIS A 86 8.37 8.27 -14.87
CA HIS A 86 8.96 6.93 -14.85
C HIS A 86 7.90 5.83 -15.09
N PRO A 87 7.38 5.70 -16.32
CA PRO A 87 6.36 4.70 -16.63
C PRO A 87 6.87 3.26 -16.52
N ASP A 88 8.18 3.06 -16.68
CA ASP A 88 8.89 1.77 -16.54
C ASP A 88 8.91 1.27 -15.09
N ALA A 89 8.80 2.17 -14.11
CA ALA A 89 8.74 1.80 -12.70
C ALA A 89 7.34 1.38 -12.23
N ILE A 90 6.31 1.45 -13.10
CA ILE A 90 4.94 1.05 -12.76
C ILE A 90 4.78 -0.47 -12.89
N ARG A 91 4.38 -1.13 -11.81
CA ARG A 91 4.18 -2.58 -11.73
C ARG A 91 2.78 -2.98 -12.24
N THR A 92 2.59 -2.94 -13.56
CA THR A 92 1.32 -3.25 -14.24
C THR A 92 0.71 -4.60 -13.87
N TYR A 93 1.54 -5.64 -13.71
CA TYR A 93 1.11 -7.00 -13.33
C TYR A 93 0.31 -7.06 -12.00
N ARG A 94 0.52 -6.09 -11.10
CA ARG A 94 -0.16 -6.07 -9.80
C ARG A 94 -1.65 -5.73 -9.93
N VAL A 95 -2.03 -4.98 -10.96
CA VAL A 95 -3.44 -4.68 -11.24
C VAL A 95 -4.19 -5.96 -11.63
N GLU A 96 -3.56 -6.77 -12.49
CA GLU A 96 -4.08 -8.08 -12.91
C GLU A 96 -4.17 -9.03 -11.72
N GLU A 97 -3.10 -9.14 -10.92
CA GLU A 97 -3.10 -9.99 -9.73
C GLU A 97 -4.21 -9.61 -8.73
N ARG A 98 -4.45 -8.30 -8.52
CA ARG A 98 -5.53 -7.80 -7.66
C ARG A 98 -6.90 -8.17 -8.21
N ARG A 99 -7.10 -8.05 -9.53
CA ARG A 99 -8.34 -8.45 -10.21
C ARG A 99 -8.59 -9.94 -10.02
N ASP A 100 -7.61 -10.78 -10.32
CA ASP A 100 -7.70 -12.24 -10.19
C ASP A 100 -7.98 -12.69 -8.76
N ARG A 101 -7.30 -12.08 -7.78
CA ARG A 101 -7.54 -12.36 -6.36
C ARG A 101 -8.93 -11.95 -5.92
N SER A 102 -9.43 -10.82 -6.40
CA SER A 102 -10.79 -10.36 -6.10
C SER A 102 -11.84 -11.28 -6.73
N ALA A 103 -11.63 -11.71 -7.99
CA ALA A 103 -12.48 -12.65 -8.70
C ALA A 103 -12.51 -14.02 -7.99
N HIS A 104 -11.35 -14.54 -7.57
CA HIS A 104 -11.24 -15.79 -6.82
C HIS A 104 -11.98 -15.70 -5.47
N ARG A 105 -11.82 -14.60 -4.73
CA ARG A 105 -12.55 -14.37 -3.47
C ARG A 105 -14.07 -14.28 -3.69
N ALA A 106 -14.50 -13.59 -4.75
CA ALA A 106 -15.92 -13.47 -5.10
C ALA A 106 -16.52 -14.83 -5.47
N ALA A 107 -15.82 -15.65 -6.28
CA ALA A 107 -16.24 -17.01 -6.63
C ALA A 107 -16.37 -17.90 -5.38
N ARG A 108 -15.38 -17.84 -4.46
CA ARG A 108 -15.46 -18.56 -3.18
C ARG A 108 -16.63 -18.12 -2.31
N ARG A 109 -16.97 -16.83 -2.29
CA ARG A 109 -18.12 -16.29 -1.54
C ARG A 109 -19.45 -16.73 -2.16
N ALA A 110 -19.56 -16.70 -3.49
CA ALA A 110 -20.75 -17.18 -4.19
C ALA A 110 -21.02 -18.67 -3.88
N ASN A 111 -19.98 -19.50 -3.89
CA ASN A 111 -20.09 -20.94 -3.60
C ASN A 111 -20.42 -21.24 -2.11
N ARG A 112 -20.27 -20.27 -1.20
CA ARG A 112 -20.60 -20.40 0.23
C ARG A 112 -22.03 -20.00 0.57
N ARG A 113 -22.82 -19.49 -0.39
CA ARG A 113 -24.26 -19.25 -0.21
C ARG A 113 -25.00 -20.52 -0.65
N PRO A 114 -25.29 -21.50 0.23
CA PRO A 114 -26.28 -22.51 -0.12
C PRO A 114 -27.59 -21.77 -0.40
N GLY A 115 -28.29 -22.15 -1.48
CA GLY A 115 -29.60 -21.59 -1.79
C GLY A 115 -30.48 -21.67 -0.54
N SER A 116 -31.05 -20.54 -0.15
CA SER A 116 -32.15 -20.50 0.81
C SER A 116 -33.30 -21.33 0.22
N HIS A 117 -33.29 -22.64 0.51
CA HIS A 117 -34.49 -23.45 0.43
C HIS A 117 -35.39 -22.99 1.57
N CYS A 118 -36.33 -22.12 1.19
CA CYS A 118 -37.54 -21.85 1.93
C CYS A 118 -38.29 -23.19 2.09
N VAL A 119 -38.51 -23.61 3.32
CA VAL A 119 -39.55 -24.56 3.73
C VAL A 119 -40.22 -23.97 4.94
#